data_AF-A0A3P7WS97-F1
#
_entry.id   AF-A0A3P7WS97-F1
#
_cell.length_a   1.000
_cell.length_b   1.000
_cell.length_c   1.000
_cell.angle_alpha   90.00
_cell.angle_beta   90.00
_cell.angle_gamma   90.00
#
_symmetry.space_group_name_H-M   'P 1'
#
loop_
_entity.id
_entity.type
_entity.pdbx_description
1 polymer ?
#
loop_
_entity_poly.entity_id
_entity_poly.type
_entity_poly.pdbx_seq_one_letter_code
_entity_poly.pdbx_strand_id
1 'polypeptide(L)'
;MWNQQCFRRSSQQIQNVTIFFMFFMALYAIMGVQLFGRMDYHCVLSGTDPRNVTIADLAIPDTMCSQKGEGGYECPDNMVCMKLDMSAHVEGFYGMFNDFASSLFTVYMAASQEGWVYVLYDCLDTLPSYVAFFYFVTLIFFLAWLVKNVFIAVITETFAEIRVQFSEMWQSNTAASDDTYTQRLERFEGGWRLVEIDQYTRSASSPQFLHLVSLSAVYS
;
A
#
# COMPACT_ATOMS: atom_id res chain seq x y z
N MET A 1 17.93 -20.47 -8.31
CA MET A 1 18.57 -19.17 -8.62
C MET A 1 17.58 -18.19 -9.25
N TRP A 2 16.74 -18.59 -10.22
CA TRP A 2 15.66 -17.76 -10.80
C TRP A 2 14.63 -17.19 -9.81
N ASN A 3 14.16 -17.99 -8.84
CA ASN A 3 13.22 -17.50 -7.80
C ASN A 3 13.80 -16.36 -6.93
N GLN A 4 15.12 -16.30 -6.78
CA GLN A 4 15.78 -15.36 -5.88
C GLN A 4 15.97 -13.98 -6.54
N GLN A 5 16.12 -13.94 -7.87
CA GLN A 5 16.29 -12.71 -8.65
C GLN A 5 14.97 -11.94 -8.80
N CYS A 6 13.85 -12.64 -9.06
CA CYS A 6 12.51 -12.04 -9.08
C CYS A 6 12.13 -11.48 -7.71
N PHE A 7 12.27 -12.29 -6.66
CA PHE A 7 11.96 -11.86 -5.29
C PHE A 7 12.78 -10.63 -4.87
N ARG A 8 14.06 -10.55 -5.24
CA ARG A 8 14.94 -9.41 -4.90
C ARG A 8 14.55 -8.12 -5.62
N ARG A 9 13.99 -8.18 -6.83
CA ARG A 9 13.62 -7.01 -7.63
C ARG A 9 12.26 -6.43 -7.22
N SER A 10 11.29 -7.29 -6.91
CA SER A 10 10.00 -6.90 -6.30
C SER A 10 10.18 -6.40 -4.87
N SER A 11 11.10 -7.03 -4.12
CA SER A 11 11.42 -6.64 -2.75
C SER A 11 11.99 -5.21 -2.67
N GLN A 12 12.77 -4.74 -3.64
CA GLN A 12 13.33 -3.38 -3.61
C GLN A 12 12.26 -2.29 -3.76
N GLN A 13 11.22 -2.54 -4.57
CA GLN A 13 10.11 -1.60 -4.76
C GLN A 13 9.21 -1.57 -3.52
N ILE A 14 8.89 -2.75 -2.98
CA ILE A 14 8.11 -2.88 -1.75
C ILE A 14 8.85 -2.23 -0.58
N GLN A 15 10.18 -2.42 -0.47
CA GLN A 15 11.00 -1.86 0.60
C GLN A 15 10.90 -0.33 0.67
N ASN A 16 10.95 0.37 -0.46
CA ASN A 16 10.84 1.84 -0.47
C ASN A 16 9.46 2.29 0.04
N VAL A 17 8.40 1.59 -0.36
CA VAL A 17 7.04 1.89 0.08
C VAL A 17 6.83 1.55 1.55
N THR A 18 7.40 0.44 2.04
CA THR A 18 7.34 0.06 3.46
C THR A 18 8.11 1.04 4.34
N ILE A 19 9.31 1.47 3.94
CA ILE A 19 10.07 2.48 4.71
C ILE A 19 9.29 3.80 4.77
N PHE A 20 8.70 4.21 3.66
CA PHE A 20 7.85 5.39 3.61
C PHE A 20 6.61 5.23 4.52
N PHE A 21 5.93 4.09 4.49
CA PHE A 21 4.82 3.77 5.39
C PHE A 21 5.20 3.87 6.86
N MET A 22 6.31 3.22 7.24
CA MET A 22 6.81 3.23 8.62
C MET A 22 7.18 4.64 9.09
N PHE A 23 7.75 5.46 8.21
CA PHE A 23 8.06 6.86 8.50
C PHE A 23 6.79 7.66 8.80
N PHE A 24 5.74 7.54 7.97
CA PHE A 24 4.47 8.24 8.21
C PHE A 24 3.77 7.74 9.47
N MET A 25 3.78 6.43 9.73
CA MET A 25 3.24 5.87 10.97
C MET A 25 3.95 6.43 12.21
N ALA A 26 5.27 6.49 12.20
CA ALA A 26 6.05 7.07 13.30
C ALA A 26 5.79 8.58 13.45
N LEU A 27 5.68 9.32 12.34
CA LEU A 27 5.37 10.75 12.35
C LEU A 27 3.99 11.01 12.98
N TYR A 28 2.97 10.29 12.53
CA TYR A 28 1.62 10.42 13.09
C TYR A 28 1.56 9.96 14.55
N ALA A 29 2.30 8.92 14.94
CA ALA A 29 2.39 8.52 16.35
C ALA A 29 2.99 9.63 17.22
N ILE A 30 4.11 10.24 16.80
CA ILE A 30 4.71 11.36 17.54
C ILE A 30 3.73 12.54 17.59
N MET A 31 3.12 12.90 16.45
CA MET A 31 2.15 13.99 16.38
C MET A 31 0.94 13.74 17.30
N GLY A 32 0.44 12.50 17.34
CA GLY A 32 -0.67 12.11 18.19
C GLY A 32 -0.35 12.25 19.68
N VAL A 33 0.84 11.81 20.11
CA VAL A 33 1.28 12.01 21.50
C VAL A 33 1.39 13.49 21.86
N GLN A 34 1.84 14.35 20.93
CA GLN A 34 1.98 15.79 21.18
C GLN A 34 0.66 16.55 21.15
N LEU A 35 -0.30 16.12 20.31
CA LEU A 35 -1.60 16.78 20.18
C LEU A 35 -2.59 16.33 21.23
N PHE A 36 -2.75 15.01 21.40
CA PHE A 36 -3.76 14.44 22.29
C PHE A 36 -3.21 14.19 23.69
N GLY A 37 -1.98 13.68 23.79
CA GLY A 37 -1.38 13.30 25.05
C GLY A 37 -2.20 12.23 25.80
N ARG A 38 -2.21 12.33 27.13
CA ARG A 38 -2.99 11.42 27.98
C ARG A 38 -4.43 11.90 28.13
N MET A 39 -5.35 11.05 27.70
CA MET A 39 -6.79 11.26 27.81
C MET A 39 -7.32 10.51 29.02
N ASP A 40 -7.14 11.11 30.21
CA ASP A 40 -7.52 10.47 31.48
C ASP A 40 -8.80 11.11 32.09
N TYR A 41 -9.49 11.97 31.34
CA TYR A 41 -10.64 12.75 31.81
C TYR A 41 -11.96 12.09 31.42
N HIS A 42 -12.78 11.77 32.42
CA HIS A 42 -14.10 11.15 32.22
C HIS A 42 -15.20 11.88 32.99
N CYS A 43 -16.43 11.75 32.51
CA CYS A 43 -17.60 12.22 33.23
C CYS A 43 -18.00 11.23 34.31
N VAL A 44 -18.00 11.69 35.56
CA VAL A 44 -18.39 10.89 36.73
C VAL A 44 -19.37 11.63 37.63
N LEU A 45 -20.02 10.90 38.53
CA LEU A 45 -20.93 11.50 39.52
C LEU A 45 -20.20 12.44 40.49
N SER A 46 -20.89 13.51 40.89
CA SER A 46 -20.39 14.49 41.85
C SER A 46 -20.13 13.83 43.21
N GLY A 47 -18.87 13.85 43.68
CA GLY A 47 -18.46 13.28 44.97
C GLY A 47 -17.78 11.91 44.90
N THR A 48 -17.42 11.46 43.71
CA THR A 48 -16.66 10.23 43.48
C THR A 48 -15.16 10.43 43.74
N ASP A 49 -14.51 9.42 44.31
CA ASP A 49 -13.07 9.46 44.58
C ASP A 49 -12.28 8.96 43.36
N PRO A 50 -11.33 9.75 42.81
CA PRO A 50 -10.65 9.41 41.55
C PRO A 50 -9.73 8.19 41.61
N ARG A 51 -9.49 7.62 42.79
CA ARG A 51 -8.68 6.40 43.02
C ARG A 51 -9.49 5.14 43.28
N ASN A 52 -10.78 5.28 43.56
CA ASN A 52 -11.66 4.16 43.90
C ASN A 52 -12.98 4.28 43.12
N VAL A 53 -12.85 4.45 41.82
CA VAL A 53 -13.99 4.61 40.91
C VAL A 53 -14.57 3.25 40.56
N THR A 54 -15.89 3.12 40.63
CA THR A 54 -16.61 1.92 40.20
C THR A 54 -17.36 2.17 38.90
N ILE A 55 -17.76 1.11 38.19
CA ILE A 55 -18.51 1.22 36.91
C ILE A 55 -19.84 1.98 37.09
N ALA A 56 -20.41 1.98 38.29
CA ALA A 56 -21.65 2.71 38.59
C ALA A 56 -21.47 4.23 38.71
N ASP A 57 -20.23 4.69 38.88
CA ASP A 57 -19.88 6.10 39.04
C ASP A 57 -19.63 6.80 37.69
N LEU A 58 -19.37 6.02 36.64
CA LEU A 58 -19.15 6.50 35.27
C LEU A 58 -20.47 6.74 34.54
N ALA A 59 -20.44 7.62 33.55
CA ALA A 59 -21.50 7.74 32.57
C ALA A 59 -21.71 6.43 31.79
N ILE A 60 -22.93 6.19 31.29
CA ILE A 60 -23.27 5.02 30.46
C ILE A 60 -23.71 5.49 29.06
N PRO A 61 -22.97 5.15 27.98
CA PRO A 61 -21.63 4.56 27.99
C PRO A 61 -20.58 5.51 28.57
N ASP A 62 -19.42 4.98 28.91
CA ASP A 62 -18.28 5.81 29.34
C ASP A 62 -17.95 6.82 28.22
N THR A 63 -17.71 8.06 28.61
CA THR A 63 -17.44 9.17 27.70
C THR A 63 -16.33 10.03 28.30
N MET A 64 -15.38 10.37 27.43
CA MET A 64 -14.31 11.28 27.79
C MET A 64 -14.83 12.71 27.84
N CYS A 65 -14.11 13.59 28.51
CA CYS A 65 -14.55 14.98 28.63
C CYS A 65 -13.40 15.96 28.58
N SER A 66 -13.77 17.18 28.20
CA SER A 66 -12.91 18.35 28.20
C SER A 66 -13.28 19.24 29.36
N GLN A 67 -12.30 20.00 29.87
CA GLN A 67 -12.63 21.08 30.81
C GLN A 67 -13.47 22.14 30.10
N LYS A 68 -14.30 22.84 30.88
CA LYS A 68 -15.24 23.84 30.38
C LYS A 68 -14.51 24.94 29.63
N GLY A 69 -14.87 25.16 28.37
CA GLY A 69 -14.24 26.16 27.49
C GLY A 69 -13.00 25.69 26.72
N GLU A 70 -12.54 24.44 26.84
CA GLU A 70 -11.44 23.90 26.03
C GLU A 70 -11.90 23.26 24.70
N GLY A 71 -13.21 23.18 24.45
CA GLY A 71 -13.77 22.90 23.13
C GLY A 71 -14.05 21.42 22.81
N GLY A 72 -13.88 20.51 23.78
CA GLY A 72 -14.40 19.15 23.70
C GLY A 72 -15.79 18.99 24.35
N TYR A 73 -16.15 17.77 24.72
CA TYR A 73 -17.41 17.44 25.36
C TYR A 73 -17.46 17.96 26.81
N GLU A 74 -18.52 18.71 27.12
CA GLU A 74 -18.79 19.19 28.48
C GLU A 74 -19.82 18.27 29.16
N CYS A 75 -19.44 17.73 30.32
CA CYS A 75 -20.35 16.88 31.10
C CYS A 75 -21.62 17.65 31.52
N PRO A 76 -22.77 16.95 31.66
CA PRO A 76 -24.02 17.55 32.12
C PRO A 76 -23.93 18.01 33.60
N ASP A 77 -24.83 18.91 34.02
CA ASP A 77 -24.78 19.58 35.33
C ASP A 77 -24.75 18.64 36.57
N ASN A 78 -25.19 17.38 36.43
CA ASN A 78 -25.19 16.38 37.50
C ASN A 78 -23.89 15.55 37.57
N MET A 79 -22.97 15.74 36.62
CA MET A 79 -21.69 15.04 36.52
C MET A 79 -20.53 16.05 36.50
N VAL A 80 -19.36 15.59 36.91
CA VAL A 80 -18.13 16.38 36.92
C VAL A 80 -17.13 15.72 36.01
N CYS A 81 -16.49 16.52 35.16
CA CYS A 81 -15.33 16.09 34.39
C CYS A 81 -14.12 16.01 35.32
N MET A 82 -13.65 14.81 35.61
CA MET A 82 -12.51 14.61 36.50
C MET A 82 -11.45 13.73 35.85
N LYS A 83 -10.20 13.92 36.27
CA LYS A 83 -9.10 13.06 35.88
C LYS A 83 -9.13 11.79 36.74
N LEU A 84 -9.25 10.62 36.11
CA LEU A 84 -9.19 9.34 36.80
C LEU A 84 -7.75 8.82 36.80
N ASP A 85 -7.34 8.25 37.93
CA ASP A 85 -6.03 7.61 38.09
C ASP A 85 -6.25 6.09 38.02
N MET A 86 -6.58 5.60 36.82
CA MET A 86 -6.77 4.18 36.59
C MET A 86 -5.41 3.48 36.37
N SER A 87 -5.24 2.32 36.98
CA SER A 87 -4.08 1.47 36.67
C SER A 87 -4.18 1.00 35.21
N ALA A 88 -3.05 0.94 34.50
CA ALA A 88 -2.96 0.49 33.11
C ALA A 88 -3.58 -0.92 32.87
N HIS A 89 -3.74 -1.73 33.92
CA HIS A 89 -4.43 -3.02 33.83
C HIS A 89 -5.96 -2.88 33.64
N VAL A 90 -6.55 -1.79 34.14
CA VAL A 90 -7.99 -1.50 34.07
C VAL A 90 -8.35 -0.77 32.78
N GLU A 91 -7.52 0.17 32.32
CA GLU A 91 -7.63 0.79 30.98
C GLU A 91 -7.39 -0.23 29.84
N GLY A 92 -6.69 -1.33 30.12
CA GLY A 92 -6.35 -2.34 29.13
C GLY A 92 -5.33 -1.83 28.10
N PHE A 93 -5.38 -2.35 26.88
CA PHE A 93 -4.47 -1.93 25.80
C PHE A 93 -4.86 -0.59 25.14
N TYR A 94 -5.90 0.08 25.66
CA TYR A 94 -6.44 1.36 25.16
C TYR A 94 -5.63 2.58 25.62
N GLY A 95 -4.31 2.46 25.80
CA GLY A 95 -3.45 3.60 26.13
C GLY A 95 -3.20 4.55 24.95
N MET A 96 -4.25 4.94 24.21
CA MET A 96 -4.27 5.51 22.86
C MET A 96 -3.05 6.36 22.52
N PHE A 97 -2.89 7.52 23.16
CA PHE A 97 -1.80 8.47 22.88
C PHE A 97 -0.92 8.72 24.12
N ASN A 98 -0.95 7.78 25.07
CA ASN A 98 -0.26 7.91 26.35
C ASN A 98 1.26 7.82 26.23
N ASP A 99 1.72 6.94 25.34
CA ASP A 99 3.13 6.66 25.10
C ASP A 99 3.35 6.46 23.58
N PHE A 100 4.60 6.55 23.13
CA PHE A 100 4.90 6.38 21.69
C PHE A 100 4.46 5.00 21.16
N ALA A 101 4.69 3.94 21.92
CA ALA A 101 4.38 2.58 21.48
C ALA A 101 2.87 2.34 21.35
N SER A 102 2.09 2.84 22.30
CA SER A 102 0.63 2.74 22.25
C SER A 102 0.05 3.64 21.16
N SER A 103 0.58 4.85 20.98
CA SER A 103 0.21 5.73 19.87
C SER A 103 0.51 5.12 18.51
N LEU A 104 1.66 4.47 18.35
CA LEU A 104 2.01 3.75 17.13
C LEU A 104 1.01 2.62 16.86
N PHE A 105 0.59 1.90 17.90
CA PHE A 105 -0.44 0.87 17.76
C PHE A 105 -1.81 1.45 17.39
N THR A 106 -2.23 2.55 18.01
CA THR A 106 -3.49 3.24 17.69
C THR A 106 -3.49 3.78 16.26
N VAL A 107 -2.38 4.38 15.81
CA VAL A 107 -2.20 4.82 14.42
C VAL A 107 -2.23 3.63 13.46
N TYR A 108 -1.65 2.50 13.84
CA TYR A 108 -1.71 1.26 13.05
C TYR A 108 -3.12 0.68 12.94
N MET A 109 -3.89 0.66 14.03
CA MET A 109 -5.31 0.26 13.95
C MET A 109 -6.12 1.27 13.12
N ALA A 110 -5.83 2.57 13.26
CA ALA A 110 -6.48 3.57 12.42
C ALA A 110 -6.13 3.38 10.93
N ALA A 111 -4.90 2.97 10.65
CA ALA A 111 -4.42 2.62 9.32
C ALA A 111 -5.16 1.43 8.71
N SER A 112 -5.55 0.41 9.48
CA SER A 112 -6.37 -0.68 8.92
C SER A 112 -7.81 -0.25 8.59
N GLN A 113 -8.19 1.00 8.89
CA GLN A 113 -9.56 1.52 8.74
C GLN A 113 -10.57 0.76 9.60
N GLU A 114 -10.12 0.07 10.64
CA GLU A 114 -10.95 -0.66 11.59
C GLU A 114 -10.91 0.05 12.95
N GLY A 115 -12.09 0.30 13.53
CA GLY A 115 -12.20 0.89 14.87
C GLY A 115 -11.71 2.34 15.02
N TRP A 116 -11.15 2.96 13.98
CA TRP A 116 -10.62 4.33 14.01
C TRP A 116 -11.67 5.40 14.32
N VAL A 117 -12.94 5.13 13.99
CA VAL A 117 -14.05 6.05 14.24
C VAL A 117 -14.32 6.18 15.75
N TYR A 118 -14.17 5.09 16.51
CA TYR A 118 -14.30 5.14 17.97
C TYR A 118 -13.19 5.99 18.58
N VAL A 119 -11.94 5.75 18.16
CA VAL A 119 -10.77 6.53 18.57
C VAL A 119 -10.94 8.02 18.21
N LEU A 120 -11.51 8.32 17.04
CA LEU A 120 -11.84 9.69 16.65
C LEU A 120 -12.87 10.31 17.60
N TYR A 121 -13.95 9.61 17.95
CA TYR A 121 -14.96 10.14 18.87
C TYR A 121 -14.37 10.43 20.25
N ASP A 122 -13.54 9.54 20.79
CA ASP A 122 -12.84 9.76 22.06
C ASP A 122 -11.93 11.02 21.99
N CYS A 123 -11.28 11.25 20.84
CA CYS A 123 -10.47 12.45 20.60
C CYS A 123 -11.30 13.73 20.42
N LEU A 124 -12.53 13.61 19.89
CA LEU A 124 -13.45 14.75 19.71
C LEU A 124 -14.05 15.19 21.05
N ASP A 125 -14.22 14.26 21.98
CA ASP A 125 -14.75 14.54 23.31
C ASP A 125 -13.72 15.19 24.23
N THR A 126 -12.43 14.96 23.99
CA THR A 126 -11.33 15.49 24.82
C THR A 126 -10.75 16.83 24.35
N LEU A 127 -10.78 17.10 23.04
CA LEU A 127 -10.09 18.24 22.42
C LEU A 127 -10.98 18.95 21.39
N PRO A 128 -10.61 20.18 20.96
CA PRO A 128 -11.36 20.90 19.96
C PRO A 128 -11.61 20.08 18.70
N SER A 129 -12.88 20.01 18.29
CA SER A 129 -13.35 19.05 17.28
C SER A 129 -12.60 19.13 15.95
N TYR A 130 -12.17 20.35 15.57
CA TYR A 130 -11.43 20.57 14.34
C TYR A 130 -10.04 19.91 14.35
N VAL A 131 -9.33 19.93 15.48
CA VAL A 131 -7.96 19.37 15.58
C VAL A 131 -8.00 17.87 15.37
N ALA A 132 -8.89 17.18 16.09
CA ALA A 132 -9.08 15.73 15.96
C ALA A 132 -9.53 15.37 14.53
N PHE A 133 -10.51 16.09 13.98
CA PHE A 133 -10.98 15.84 12.62
C PHE A 133 -9.87 16.00 11.57
N PHE A 134 -9.09 17.10 11.63
CA PHE A 134 -7.98 17.31 10.71
C PHE A 134 -6.94 16.20 10.81
N TYR A 135 -6.54 15.82 12.03
CA TYR A 135 -5.56 14.75 12.25
C TYR A 135 -5.99 13.41 11.63
N PHE A 136 -7.21 12.95 11.91
CA PHE A 136 -7.69 11.67 11.39
C PHE A 136 -7.96 11.71 9.89
N VAL A 137 -8.53 12.80 9.36
CA VAL A 137 -8.78 12.92 7.92
C VAL A 137 -7.47 12.93 7.13
N THR A 138 -6.44 13.65 7.59
CA THR A 138 -5.14 13.62 6.90
C THR A 138 -4.49 12.25 7.04
N LEU A 139 -4.54 11.61 8.21
CA LEU A 139 -4.02 10.25 8.42
C LEU A 139 -4.63 9.28 7.41
N ILE A 140 -5.96 9.22 7.32
CA ILE A 140 -6.67 8.31 6.41
C ILE A 140 -6.39 8.67 4.94
N PHE A 141 -6.30 9.95 4.59
CA PHE A 141 -5.97 10.39 3.24
C PHE A 141 -4.58 9.94 2.79
N PHE A 142 -3.55 10.18 3.62
CA PHE A 142 -2.18 9.76 3.32
C PHE A 142 -2.06 8.25 3.24
N LEU A 143 -2.82 7.54 4.06
CA LEU A 143 -2.82 6.08 4.03
C LEU A 143 -3.50 5.51 2.79
N ALA A 144 -4.66 6.07 2.40
CA ALA A 144 -5.33 5.70 1.16
C ALA A 144 -4.45 6.01 -0.06
N TRP A 145 -3.69 7.10 -0.03
CA TRP A 145 -2.69 7.41 -1.04
C TRP A 145 -1.57 6.36 -1.08
N LEU A 146 -1.11 5.89 0.08
CA LEU A 146 -0.09 4.85 0.16
C LEU A 146 -0.57 3.51 -0.40
N VAL A 147 -1.78 3.07 -0.04
CA VAL A 147 -2.38 1.84 -0.59
C VAL A 147 -2.51 1.94 -2.12
N LYS A 148 -2.91 3.10 -2.64
CA LYS A 148 -2.93 3.36 -4.09
C LYS A 148 -1.53 3.23 -4.71
N ASN A 149 -0.50 3.79 -4.07
CA ASN A 149 0.88 3.68 -4.56
C ASN A 149 1.39 2.23 -4.57
N VAL A 150 1.09 1.44 -3.53
CA VAL A 150 1.40 0.01 -3.50
C VAL A 150 0.70 -0.71 -4.65
N PHE A 151 -0.60 -0.47 -4.82
CA PHE A 151 -1.38 -1.11 -5.88
C PHE A 151 -0.85 -0.75 -7.27
N ILE A 152 -0.54 0.52 -7.52
CA ILE A 152 0.07 0.97 -8.77
C ILE A 152 1.42 0.28 -8.99
N ALA A 153 2.28 0.22 -7.97
CA ALA A 153 3.58 -0.44 -8.06
C ALA A 153 3.45 -1.91 -8.49
N VAL A 154 2.57 -2.67 -7.83
CA VAL A 154 2.30 -4.09 -8.16
C VAL A 154 1.78 -4.24 -9.60
N ILE A 155 0.82 -3.40 -10.02
CA ILE A 155 0.30 -3.43 -11.38
C ILE A 155 1.41 -3.07 -12.39
N THR A 156 2.22 -2.05 -12.12
CA THR A 156 3.34 -1.69 -13.02
C THR A 156 4.39 -2.79 -13.11
N GLU A 157 4.66 -3.50 -12.02
CA GLU A 157 5.58 -4.62 -11.98
C GLU A 157 5.04 -5.81 -12.79
N THR A 158 3.79 -6.22 -12.56
CA THR A 158 3.15 -7.29 -13.35
C THR A 158 3.12 -6.97 -14.84
N PHE A 159 2.82 -5.72 -15.23
CA PHE A 159 2.89 -5.32 -16.64
C PHE A 159 4.31 -5.35 -17.20
N ALA A 160 5.32 -4.97 -16.40
CA ALA A 160 6.72 -5.06 -16.81
C ALA A 160 7.14 -6.51 -17.07
N GLU A 161 6.75 -7.45 -16.19
CA GLU A 161 7.00 -8.88 -16.37
C GLU A 161 6.32 -9.44 -17.63
N ILE A 162 5.04 -9.11 -17.86
CA ILE A 162 4.31 -9.52 -19.07
C ILE A 162 5.03 -9.03 -20.34
N ARG A 163 5.54 -7.79 -20.36
CA ARG A 163 6.28 -7.27 -21.52
C ARG A 163 7.59 -8.03 -21.77
N VAL A 164 8.33 -8.38 -20.72
CA VAL A 164 9.57 -9.16 -20.85
C VAL A 164 9.26 -10.54 -21.43
N GLN A 165 8.26 -11.24 -20.89
CA GLN A 165 7.84 -12.55 -21.39
C GLN A 165 7.39 -12.50 -22.85
N PHE A 166 6.64 -11.48 -23.24
CA PHE A 166 6.21 -11.30 -24.62
C PHE A 166 7.41 -11.11 -25.55
N SER A 167 8.39 -10.28 -25.17
CA SER A 167 9.63 -10.09 -25.95
C SER A 167 10.40 -11.38 -26.16
N GLU A 168 10.51 -12.23 -25.13
CA GLU A 168 11.17 -13.53 -25.22
C GLU A 168 10.44 -14.49 -26.17
N MET A 169 9.10 -14.56 -26.11
CA MET A 169 8.29 -15.40 -27.02
C MET A 169 8.46 -15.00 -28.49
N TRP A 170 8.53 -13.70 -28.79
CA TRP A 170 8.76 -13.24 -30.17
C TRP A 170 10.19 -13.56 -30.64
N GLN A 171 11.20 -13.43 -29.78
CA GLN A 171 12.56 -13.85 -30.13
C GLN A 171 12.66 -15.36 -30.40
N SER A 172 12.01 -16.20 -29.60
CA SER A 172 12.01 -17.66 -29.85
C SER A 172 11.28 -18.04 -31.14
N ASN A 173 10.15 -17.38 -31.46
CA ASN A 173 9.43 -17.61 -32.71
C ASN A 173 10.20 -17.12 -33.95
N THR A 174 10.95 -16.03 -33.82
CA THR A 174 11.78 -15.53 -34.93
C THR A 174 12.99 -16.44 -35.16
N ALA A 175 13.64 -16.92 -34.10
CA ALA A 175 14.73 -17.90 -34.20
C ALA A 175 14.26 -19.24 -34.78
N ALA A 176 13.10 -19.75 -34.35
CA ALA A 176 12.52 -20.98 -34.91
C ALA A 176 12.09 -20.81 -36.38
N SER A 177 11.68 -19.60 -36.78
CA SER A 177 11.32 -19.31 -38.17
C SER A 177 12.55 -19.21 -39.06
N ASP A 178 13.63 -18.55 -38.63
CA ASP A 178 14.87 -18.45 -39.41
C ASP A 178 15.52 -19.84 -39.67
N ASP A 179 15.52 -20.74 -38.69
CA ASP A 179 15.99 -22.12 -38.87
C ASP A 179 15.08 -22.96 -39.78
N THR A 180 13.78 -22.64 -39.85
CA THR A 180 12.83 -23.37 -40.70
C THR A 180 12.89 -22.87 -42.15
N TYR A 181 13.16 -21.58 -42.39
CA TYR A 181 13.30 -21.02 -43.74
C TYR A 181 14.61 -21.41 -44.44
N THR A 182 15.64 -21.79 -43.68
CA THR A 182 16.89 -22.32 -44.22
C THR A 182 16.81 -23.81 -44.53
N GLN A 183 15.75 -24.54 -44.19
CA GLN A 183 15.65 -25.98 -44.45
C GLN A 183 14.56 -26.28 -45.50
N ARG A 184 14.92 -27.02 -46.56
CA ARG A 184 13.98 -27.52 -47.59
C ARG A 184 13.83 -29.03 -47.48
N LEU A 185 12.60 -29.52 -47.62
CA LEU A 185 12.32 -30.94 -47.79
C LEU A 185 12.60 -31.35 -49.24
N GLU A 186 13.58 -32.21 -49.46
CA GLU A 186 13.85 -32.84 -50.75
C GLU A 186 13.52 -34.34 -50.71
N ARG A 187 13.01 -34.86 -51.83
CA ARG A 187 12.63 -36.26 -51.98
C ARG A 187 13.79 -37.04 -52.58
N PHE A 188 14.32 -38.00 -51.81
CA PHE A 188 15.34 -38.95 -52.26
C PHE A 188 14.72 -40.34 -52.47
N GLU A 189 15.45 -41.24 -53.14
CA GLU A 189 14.97 -42.60 -53.48
C GLU A 189 14.50 -43.42 -52.25
N GLY A 190 14.94 -43.06 -51.03
CA GLY A 190 14.54 -43.71 -49.79
C GLY A 190 13.52 -42.96 -48.92
N GLY A 191 13.02 -41.78 -49.34
CA GLY A 191 12.06 -40.99 -48.57
C GLY A 191 12.32 -39.48 -48.56
N TRP A 192 11.59 -38.76 -47.71
CA TRP A 192 11.75 -37.30 -47.53
C TRP A 192 12.87 -37.01 -46.54
N ARG A 193 13.78 -36.10 -46.87
CA ARG A 193 14.87 -35.64 -45.97
C ARG A 193 14.94 -34.11 -45.95
N LEU A 194 15.15 -33.55 -44.76
CA LEU A 194 15.42 -32.11 -44.56
C LEU A 194 16.87 -31.80 -44.96
N VAL A 195 17.07 -30.75 -45.75
CA VAL A 195 18.40 -30.29 -46.21
C VAL A 195 18.51 -28.78 -46.01
N GLU A 196 19.61 -28.33 -45.40
CA GLU A 196 19.96 -26.91 -45.20
C GLU A 196 20.31 -26.22 -46.53
N ILE A 197 19.77 -25.03 -46.74
CA ILE A 197 19.95 -24.19 -47.93
C ILE A 197 21.06 -23.19 -47.63
N ASP A 198 22.24 -23.40 -48.21
CA ASP A 198 23.37 -22.48 -48.10
C ASP A 198 23.05 -21.12 -48.76
N GLN A 199 23.49 -20.02 -48.11
CA GLN A 199 23.29 -18.64 -48.56
C GLN A 199 23.78 -18.36 -50.01
N TYR A 200 24.68 -19.18 -50.54
CA TYR A 200 25.26 -19.02 -51.88
C TYR A 200 24.26 -19.31 -53.02
N THR A 201 23.26 -20.18 -52.82
CA THR A 201 22.27 -20.52 -53.86
C THR A 201 21.15 -19.46 -54.04
N ARG A 202 20.97 -18.54 -53.08
CA ARG A 202 20.03 -17.40 -53.23
C ARG A 202 20.42 -16.46 -54.38
N SER A 203 21.72 -16.28 -54.63
CA SER A 203 22.18 -15.37 -55.69
C SER A 203 22.02 -15.95 -57.10
N ALA A 204 21.94 -17.28 -57.24
CA ALA A 204 21.90 -17.94 -58.54
C ALA A 204 20.48 -18.11 -59.11
N SER A 205 19.44 -17.91 -58.30
CA SER A 205 18.05 -18.24 -58.66
C SER A 205 17.05 -17.09 -58.50
N SER A 206 17.51 -15.84 -58.48
CA SER A 206 16.60 -14.71 -58.71
C SER A 206 16.38 -14.53 -60.22
N PRO A 207 15.16 -14.66 -60.78
CA PRO A 207 14.92 -14.39 -62.19
C PRO A 207 15.20 -12.90 -62.44
N GLN A 208 16.14 -12.62 -63.35
CA GLN A 208 16.64 -11.27 -63.69
C GLN A 208 15.53 -10.25 -64.00
N PHE A 209 14.33 -10.71 -64.35
CA PHE A 209 13.15 -9.90 -64.60
C PHE A 209 12.68 -9.08 -63.39
N LEU A 210 12.75 -9.62 -62.17
CA LEU A 210 12.25 -8.92 -60.97
C LEU A 210 13.16 -7.77 -60.53
N HIS A 211 14.46 -7.85 -60.83
CA HIS A 211 15.41 -6.77 -60.55
C HIS A 211 15.23 -5.57 -61.51
N LEU A 212 14.68 -5.82 -62.69
CA LEU A 212 14.44 -4.80 -63.71
C LEU A 212 13.15 -4.03 -63.44
N VAL A 213 12.13 -4.70 -62.87
CA VAL A 213 10.88 -4.07 -62.42
C VAL A 213 11.11 -3.16 -61.20
N SER A 214 11.91 -3.59 -60.22
CA SER A 214 12.19 -2.77 -59.03
C SER A 214 13.00 -1.51 -59.34
N LEU A 215 13.91 -1.56 -60.32
CA LEU A 215 14.67 -0.39 -60.76
C LEU A 215 13.83 0.59 -61.60
N SER A 216 12.79 0.10 -62.31
CA SER A 216 11.88 0.97 -63.07
C SER A 216 10.88 1.73 -62.19
N ALA A 217 10.49 1.17 -61.04
CA ALA A 217 9.55 1.79 -60.11
C ALA A 217 10.16 2.90 -59.24
N VAL A 218 11.50 3.04 -59.24
CA VAL A 218 12.23 4.09 -58.51
C VAL A 218 12.46 5.34 -59.37
N TYR A 219 12.23 5.26 -60.69
CA TYR A 219 12.34 6.38 -61.64
C TYR A 219 11.00 6.73 -62.29
N SER A 220 9.93 6.78 -61.49
CA SER A 220 8.63 7.40 -61.86
C SER A 220 8.23 8.43 -60.80
#